data_AF-A0A1G7VC73-F1
#
_entry.id   AF-A0A1G7VC73-F1
#
_cell.length_a   1.000
_cell.length_b   1.000
_cell.length_c   1.000
_cell.angle_alpha   90.00
_cell.angle_beta   90.00
_cell.angle_gamma   90.00
#
_symmetry.space_group_name_H-M   'P 1'
#
loop_
_entity.id
_entity.type
_entity.pdbx_description
1 polymer ?
#
loop_
_entity_poly.entity_id
_entity_poly.type
_entity_poly.pdbx_seq_one_letter_code
_entity_poly.pdbx_strand_id
1 'polypeptide(L)'
;MRPCPDIRPLVIPHEYKAGTLLTTSDFEVNALQTVHPPVDESYALRFRLGEKVVVFSGDTAYFPPLAKFASRADFLVHEVMNGPAVEEMVKRRPNAVRLKASILSHHTLAEDVGKIASAAKVKTLILTHFVPPDDKSLTDEVWTKAVHTSYSGKIIVGKDLLQIAL
;
A
#
# COMPACT_ATOMS: atom_id res chain seq x y z
N MET A 1 25.23 -6.19 29.35
CA MET A 1 24.17 -5.65 28.46
C MET A 1 23.36 -4.64 29.25
N ARG A 2 23.13 -3.42 28.72
CA ARG A 2 22.15 -2.52 29.32
C ARG A 2 20.74 -3.07 29.02
N PRO A 3 19.82 -3.10 29.99
CA PRO A 3 18.44 -3.49 29.71
C PRO A 3 17.84 -2.52 28.69
N CYS A 4 17.03 -3.06 27.77
CA CYS A 4 16.29 -2.25 26.82
C CYS A 4 15.40 -1.27 27.62
N PRO A 5 15.41 0.04 27.32
CA PRO A 5 14.60 0.99 28.05
C PRO A 5 13.11 0.64 27.92
N ASP A 6 12.35 0.86 29.00
CA ASP A 6 10.89 0.77 28.93
C ASP A 6 10.39 1.83 27.95
N ILE A 7 9.77 1.40 26.86
CA ILE A 7 9.30 2.29 25.80
C ILE A 7 7.98 2.97 26.14
N ARG A 8 7.23 2.48 27.14
CA ARG A 8 5.92 3.05 27.52
C ARG A 8 5.98 4.54 27.88
N PRO A 9 6.95 5.04 28.67
CA PRO A 9 7.07 6.49 28.92
C PRO A 9 7.65 7.28 27.73
N LEU A 10 8.17 6.60 26.70
CA LEU A 10 8.81 7.24 25.54
C LEU A 10 7.86 7.40 24.35
N VAL A 11 6.67 6.80 24.41
CA VAL A 11 5.68 6.82 23.32
C VAL A 11 4.41 7.50 23.81
N ILE A 12 4.05 8.60 23.17
CA ILE A 12 2.75 9.27 23.35
C ILE A 12 1.89 8.89 22.14
N PRO A 13 0.91 7.98 22.29
CA PRO A 13 0.07 7.57 21.18
C PRO A 13 -0.91 8.69 20.82
N HIS A 14 -1.07 8.92 19.52
CA HIS A 14 -2.11 9.78 18.97
C HIS A 14 -2.96 8.94 18.02
N GLU A 15 -4.17 8.61 18.46
CA GLU A 15 -5.15 7.90 17.64
C GLU A 15 -5.84 8.84 16.66
N TYR A 16 -6.17 8.34 15.48
CA TYR A 16 -6.89 9.10 14.46
C TYR A 16 -7.96 8.24 13.79
N LYS A 17 -8.90 8.91 13.12
CA LYS A 17 -9.96 8.31 12.30
C LYS A 17 -9.91 8.92 10.90
N ALA A 18 -10.77 8.43 10.01
CA ALA A 18 -10.92 9.02 8.67
C ALA A 18 -11.30 10.50 8.75
N GLY A 19 -10.82 11.30 7.79
CA GLY A 19 -11.03 12.74 7.73
C GLY A 19 -9.71 13.53 7.69
N THR A 20 -9.80 14.83 7.90
CA THR A 20 -8.63 15.71 7.97
C THR A 20 -7.98 15.59 9.35
N LEU A 21 -6.71 15.18 9.37
CA LEU A 21 -5.93 14.99 10.60
C LEU A 21 -5.17 16.25 11.00
N LEU A 22 -4.61 16.92 9.99
CA LEU A 22 -3.79 18.11 10.18
C LEU A 22 -3.94 19.02 8.96
N THR A 23 -3.99 20.33 9.19
CA THR A 23 -3.93 21.34 8.14
C THR A 23 -3.16 22.55 8.62
N THR A 24 -2.19 22.98 7.82
CA THR A 24 -1.43 24.22 7.94
C THR A 24 -1.44 24.94 6.59
N SER A 25 -0.73 26.07 6.47
CA SER A 25 -0.54 26.77 5.19
C SER A 25 0.09 25.86 4.12
N ASP A 26 1.09 25.07 4.51
CA ASP A 26 1.98 24.36 3.58
C ASP A 26 1.82 22.84 3.63
N PHE A 27 1.04 22.33 4.60
CA PHE A 27 0.91 20.90 4.86
C PHE A 27 -0.53 20.50 5.17
N GLU A 28 -0.99 19.41 4.59
CA GLU A 28 -2.28 18.81 4.92
C GLU A 28 -2.17 17.29 4.94
N VAL A 29 -2.78 16.68 5.96
CA VAL A 29 -2.88 15.24 6.10
C VAL A 29 -4.34 14.86 6.20
N ASN A 30 -4.78 13.99 5.30
CA ASN A 30 -6.09 13.37 5.37
C ASN A 30 -5.93 11.85 5.52
N ALA A 31 -6.88 11.21 6.18
CA ALA A 31 -7.01 9.78 6.29
C ALA A 31 -8.30 9.28 5.63
N LEU A 32 -8.23 8.13 4.98
CA LEU A 32 -9.36 7.39 4.45
C LEU A 32 -9.31 5.98 5.01
N GLN A 33 -10.39 5.54 5.67
CA GLN A 33 -10.48 4.16 6.16
C GLN A 33 -10.50 3.19 4.97
N THR A 34 -9.69 2.15 5.04
CA THR A 34 -9.54 1.12 4.01
C THR A 34 -10.18 -0.19 4.44
N VAL A 35 -10.07 -1.24 3.61
CA VAL A 35 -10.70 -2.54 3.84
C VAL A 35 -9.62 -3.58 4.12
N HIS A 36 -9.36 -3.90 5.38
CA HIS A 36 -8.28 -4.84 5.73
C HIS A 36 -8.70 -5.83 6.84
N PRO A 37 -9.73 -6.68 6.64
CA PRO A 37 -10.17 -7.61 7.66
C PRO A 37 -9.04 -8.57 8.08
N PRO A 38 -8.95 -8.94 9.38
CA PRO A 38 -9.89 -8.65 10.46
C PRO A 38 -9.62 -7.32 11.17
N VAL A 39 -8.77 -6.44 10.62
CA VAL A 39 -8.43 -5.14 11.21
C VAL A 39 -9.36 -4.07 10.66
N ASP A 40 -10.26 -3.58 11.50
CA ASP A 40 -11.21 -2.51 11.11
C ASP A 40 -10.52 -1.15 11.00
N GLU A 41 -9.44 -0.93 11.76
CA GLU A 41 -8.70 0.33 11.85
C GLU A 41 -7.48 0.33 10.91
N SER A 42 -7.75 0.24 9.60
CA SER A 42 -6.73 0.46 8.56
C SER A 42 -7.06 1.72 7.77
N TYR A 43 -6.03 2.50 7.44
CA TYR A 43 -6.19 3.82 6.83
C TYR A 43 -5.15 4.08 5.75
N ALA A 44 -5.61 4.58 4.61
CA ALA A 44 -4.79 5.27 3.63
C ALA A 44 -4.55 6.71 4.11
N LEU A 45 -3.34 7.23 3.87
CA LEU A 45 -2.95 8.59 4.23
C LEU A 45 -2.59 9.38 2.99
N ARG A 46 -3.14 10.59 2.90
CA ARG A 46 -2.85 11.55 1.84
C ARG A 46 -2.16 12.76 2.43
N PHE A 47 -0.96 13.03 1.94
CA PHE A 47 -0.13 14.16 2.30
C PHE A 47 -0.11 15.16 1.16
N ARG A 48 -0.45 16.41 1.45
CA ARG A 48 -0.17 17.55 0.57
C ARG A 48 0.97 18.35 1.19
N LEU A 49 2.06 18.51 0.45
CA LEU A 49 3.30 19.19 0.83
C LEU A 49 3.55 20.29 -0.20
N GLY A 50 3.10 21.52 0.08
CA GLY A 50 3.02 22.58 -0.94
C GLY A 50 2.15 22.14 -2.12
N GLU A 51 2.75 22.07 -3.31
CA GLU A 51 2.10 21.60 -4.54
C GLU A 51 2.16 20.08 -4.75
N LYS A 52 2.97 19.36 -3.95
CA LYS A 52 3.18 17.93 -4.09
C LYS A 52 2.16 17.14 -3.29
N VAL A 53 1.69 16.04 -3.86
CA VAL A 53 0.75 15.12 -3.22
C VAL A 53 1.31 13.71 -3.21
N VAL A 54 1.43 13.14 -2.01
CA VAL A 54 1.85 11.75 -1.78
C VAL A 54 0.72 11.01 -1.07
N VAL A 55 0.37 9.83 -1.56
CA VAL A 55 -0.68 9.00 -0.97
C VAL A 55 -0.09 7.64 -0.65
N PHE A 56 -0.26 7.19 0.59
CA PHE A 56 0.05 5.83 1.02
C PHE A 56 -1.27 5.08 1.15
N SER A 57 -1.40 3.92 0.51
CA SER A 57 -2.62 3.11 0.59
C SER A 57 -2.85 2.52 1.98
N GLY A 58 -1.78 2.29 2.75
CA GLY A 58 -1.80 1.29 3.81
C GLY A 58 -2.05 -0.11 3.23
N ASP A 59 -2.37 -1.07 4.08
CA ASP A 59 -2.80 -2.40 3.62
C ASP A 59 -4.31 -2.39 3.40
N THR A 60 -4.75 -2.97 2.29
CA THR A 60 -6.15 -2.98 1.88
C THR A 60 -6.43 -4.03 0.80
N ALA A 61 -7.62 -4.62 0.85
CA ALA A 61 -8.25 -5.25 -0.30
C ALA A 61 -8.57 -4.21 -1.39
N TYR A 62 -8.92 -4.68 -2.58
CA TYR A 62 -9.34 -3.80 -3.67
C TYR A 62 -10.47 -2.86 -3.22
N PHE A 63 -10.17 -1.55 -3.23
CA PHE A 63 -11.04 -0.52 -2.69
C PHE A 63 -11.13 0.67 -3.66
N PRO A 64 -12.11 0.69 -4.59
CA PRO A 64 -12.27 1.75 -5.59
C PRO A 64 -12.29 3.19 -5.05
N PRO A 65 -12.87 3.49 -3.86
CA PRO A 65 -12.82 4.84 -3.30
C PRO A 65 -11.40 5.39 -3.09
N LEU A 66 -10.39 4.52 -2.94
CA LEU A 66 -8.98 4.93 -2.86
C LEU A 66 -8.53 5.68 -4.13
N ALA A 67 -9.09 5.37 -5.30
CA ALA A 67 -8.75 6.08 -6.53
C ALA A 67 -9.20 7.56 -6.49
N LYS A 68 -10.35 7.85 -5.89
CA LYS A 68 -10.83 9.23 -5.70
C LYS A 68 -9.94 9.97 -4.70
N PHE A 69 -9.56 9.31 -3.62
CA PHE A 69 -8.68 9.86 -2.60
C PHE A 69 -7.27 10.14 -3.13
N ALA A 70 -6.75 9.24 -3.97
CA ALA A 70 -5.45 9.37 -4.60
C ALA A 70 -5.43 10.25 -5.86
N SER A 71 -6.53 10.93 -6.17
CA SER A 71 -6.68 11.63 -7.44
C SER A 71 -5.57 12.65 -7.68
N ARG A 72 -4.92 12.53 -8.84
CA ARG A 72 -3.82 13.37 -9.33
C ARG A 72 -2.61 13.45 -8.39
N ALA A 73 -2.42 12.46 -7.51
CA ALA A 73 -1.23 12.40 -6.68
C ALA A 73 0.05 12.36 -7.55
N ASP A 74 1.10 13.02 -7.10
CA ASP A 74 2.43 12.86 -7.69
C ASP A 74 2.91 11.43 -7.47
N PHE A 75 2.69 10.92 -6.27
CA PHE A 75 3.08 9.58 -5.86
C PHE A 75 1.92 8.87 -5.17
N LEU A 76 1.59 7.68 -5.67
CA LEU A 76 0.76 6.72 -4.95
C LEU A 76 1.66 5.54 -4.56
N VAL A 77 1.92 5.39 -3.26
CA VAL A 77 2.61 4.26 -2.67
C VAL A 77 1.56 3.22 -2.28
N HIS A 78 1.57 2.06 -2.95
CA HIS A 78 0.51 1.06 -2.83
C HIS A 78 1.07 -0.32 -2.50
N GLU A 79 0.41 -1.04 -1.57
CA GLU A 79 0.65 -2.47 -1.37
C GLU A 79 0.39 -3.27 -2.65
N VAL A 80 0.99 -4.45 -2.84
CA VAL A 80 0.76 -5.22 -4.06
C VAL A 80 0.83 -6.73 -3.85
N MET A 81 -0.17 -7.43 -4.38
CA MET A 81 -0.26 -8.88 -4.35
C MET A 81 -0.16 -9.50 -5.75
N ASN A 82 0.69 -10.51 -5.90
CA ASN A 82 0.75 -11.36 -7.09
C ASN A 82 -0.09 -12.62 -6.86
N GLY A 83 -1.32 -12.63 -7.41
CA GLY A 83 -2.25 -13.74 -7.26
C GLY A 83 -1.68 -15.11 -7.66
N PRO A 84 -1.07 -15.26 -8.85
CA PRO A 84 -0.43 -16.51 -9.26
C PRO A 84 0.66 -17.00 -8.31
N ALA A 85 1.48 -16.10 -7.76
CA ALA A 85 2.52 -16.47 -6.80
C ALA A 85 1.95 -16.86 -5.43
N VAL A 86 0.89 -16.18 -4.97
CA VAL A 86 0.15 -16.60 -3.76
C VAL A 86 -0.41 -18.02 -3.95
N GLU A 87 -0.97 -18.32 -5.12
CA GLU A 87 -1.48 -19.65 -5.43
C GLU A 87 -0.37 -20.72 -5.31
N GLU A 88 0.79 -20.44 -5.88
CA GLU A 88 1.94 -21.36 -5.86
C GLU A 88 2.52 -21.51 -4.44
N MET A 89 2.62 -20.43 -3.67
CA MET A 89 3.03 -20.47 -2.27
C MET A 89 2.11 -21.37 -1.43
N VAL A 90 0.80 -21.25 -1.63
CA VAL A 90 -0.22 -21.99 -0.86
C VAL A 90 -0.17 -23.48 -1.19
N LYS A 91 0.03 -23.87 -2.46
CA LYS A 91 0.15 -25.28 -2.87
C LYS A 91 1.28 -26.03 -2.16
N ARG A 92 2.34 -25.33 -1.76
CA ARG A 92 3.50 -25.90 -1.06
C ARG A 92 3.27 -26.10 0.44
N ARG A 93 2.12 -25.67 0.98
CA ARG A 93 1.80 -25.72 2.41
C ARG A 93 0.60 -26.63 2.68
N PRO A 94 0.72 -27.61 3.59
CA PRO A 94 -0.44 -28.43 3.97
C PRO A 94 -1.53 -27.56 4.63
N ASN A 95 -2.79 -27.83 4.31
CA ASN A 95 -3.97 -27.16 4.90
C ASN A 95 -4.03 -25.62 4.73
N ALA A 96 -3.43 -25.08 3.67
CA ALA A 96 -3.32 -23.63 3.47
C ALA A 96 -4.56 -22.92 2.89
N VAL A 97 -5.72 -23.60 2.82
CA VAL A 97 -6.97 -23.01 2.30
C VAL A 97 -7.37 -21.75 3.07
N ARG A 98 -7.33 -21.81 4.41
CA ARG A 98 -7.65 -20.66 5.27
C ARG A 98 -6.63 -19.53 5.11
N LEU A 99 -5.35 -19.86 4.94
CA LEU A 99 -4.30 -18.88 4.71
C LEU A 99 -4.53 -18.14 3.39
N LYS A 100 -4.81 -18.86 2.30
CA LYS A 100 -5.13 -18.28 1.00
C LYS A 100 -6.34 -17.35 1.09
N ALA A 101 -7.42 -17.83 1.69
CA ALA A 101 -8.65 -17.05 1.85
C ALA A 101 -8.40 -15.77 2.67
N SER A 102 -7.61 -15.86 3.74
CA SER A 102 -7.19 -14.70 4.52
C SER A 102 -6.41 -13.69 3.66
N ILE A 103 -5.32 -14.11 3.02
CA ILE A 103 -4.49 -13.23 2.17
C ILE A 103 -5.32 -12.51 1.10
N LEU A 104 -6.19 -13.25 0.40
CA LEU A 104 -7.03 -12.69 -0.66
C LEU A 104 -8.11 -11.73 -0.14
N SER A 105 -8.47 -11.80 1.15
CA SER A 105 -9.54 -10.99 1.73
C SER A 105 -9.13 -9.58 2.10
N HIS A 106 -7.82 -9.30 2.19
CA HIS A 106 -7.31 -8.05 2.77
C HIS A 106 -6.10 -7.44 2.04
N HIS A 107 -5.69 -8.01 0.90
CA HIS A 107 -4.65 -7.47 0.02
C HIS A 107 -5.16 -7.19 -1.40
N THR A 108 -4.48 -6.29 -2.12
CA THR A 108 -4.88 -5.84 -3.47
C THR A 108 -4.05 -6.52 -4.55
N LEU A 109 -4.70 -7.19 -5.50
CA LEU A 109 -4.04 -7.79 -6.67
C LEU A 109 -3.34 -6.73 -7.54
N ALA A 110 -2.21 -7.07 -8.14
CA ALA A 110 -1.42 -6.16 -8.99
C ALA A 110 -2.25 -5.49 -10.10
N GLU A 111 -3.12 -6.24 -10.77
CA GLU A 111 -4.04 -5.71 -11.77
C GLU A 111 -5.08 -4.75 -11.18
N ASP A 112 -5.46 -4.90 -9.91
CA ASP A 112 -6.40 -4.03 -9.22
C ASP A 112 -5.70 -2.75 -8.71
N VAL A 113 -4.44 -2.86 -8.26
CA VAL A 113 -3.58 -1.70 -8.01
C VAL A 113 -3.48 -0.83 -9.26
N GLY A 114 -3.25 -1.45 -10.42
CA GLY A 114 -3.18 -0.72 -11.69
C GLY A 114 -4.50 -0.02 -12.07
N LYS A 115 -5.66 -0.64 -11.81
CA LYS A 115 -6.98 0.00 -12.01
C LYS A 115 -7.13 1.23 -11.13
N ILE A 116 -6.75 1.15 -9.86
CA ILE A 116 -6.79 2.28 -8.91
C ILE A 116 -5.87 3.41 -9.38
N ALA A 117 -4.62 3.10 -9.70
CA ALA A 117 -3.64 4.09 -10.16
C ALA A 117 -4.07 4.78 -11.46
N SER A 118 -4.63 4.02 -12.40
CA SER A 118 -5.18 4.52 -13.67
C SER A 118 -6.36 5.47 -13.44
N ALA A 119 -7.35 5.05 -12.64
CA ALA A 119 -8.52 5.85 -12.31
C ALA A 119 -8.16 7.13 -11.53
N ALA A 120 -7.17 7.05 -10.64
CA ALA A 120 -6.65 8.18 -9.89
C ALA A 120 -5.83 9.16 -10.75
N LYS A 121 -5.33 8.74 -11.93
CA LYS A 121 -4.45 9.54 -12.80
C LYS A 121 -3.19 10.00 -12.05
N VAL A 122 -2.57 9.09 -11.30
CA VAL A 122 -1.35 9.39 -10.53
C VAL A 122 -0.16 9.54 -11.47
N LYS A 123 0.78 10.43 -11.13
CA LYS A 123 1.98 10.66 -11.96
C LYS A 123 2.96 9.49 -11.86
N THR A 124 3.10 8.90 -10.68
CA THR A 124 3.95 7.73 -10.42
C THR A 124 3.30 6.81 -9.40
N LEU A 125 3.21 5.53 -9.74
CA LEU A 125 2.83 4.45 -8.84
C LEU A 125 4.11 3.83 -8.25
N ILE A 126 4.19 3.71 -6.93
CA ILE A 126 5.28 3.05 -6.21
C ILE A 126 4.72 1.80 -5.55
N LEU A 127 5.26 0.65 -5.88
CA LEU A 127 4.85 -0.63 -5.29
C LEU A 127 5.62 -0.88 -4.00
N THR A 128 4.93 -1.32 -2.96
CA THR A 128 5.51 -1.75 -1.67
C THR A 128 4.72 -2.92 -1.10
N HIS A 129 5.07 -3.40 0.09
CA HIS A 129 4.35 -4.43 0.83
C HIS A 129 3.96 -5.63 -0.06
N PHE A 130 4.98 -6.30 -0.59
CA PHE A 130 4.84 -7.32 -1.62
C PHE A 130 4.29 -8.63 -1.05
N VAL A 131 3.22 -9.14 -1.68
CA VAL A 131 2.55 -10.38 -1.28
C VAL A 131 2.53 -11.38 -2.45
N PRO A 132 3.16 -12.57 -2.32
CA PRO A 132 3.85 -13.08 -1.15
C PRO A 132 5.21 -12.38 -0.91
N PRO A 133 5.68 -12.32 0.35
CA PRO A 133 7.01 -11.77 0.66
C PRO A 133 8.12 -12.74 0.24
N ASP A 134 9.31 -12.17 -0.01
CA ASP A 134 10.59 -12.88 -0.17
C ASP A 134 10.67 -13.96 -1.27
N ASP A 135 9.75 -13.96 -2.25
CA ASP A 135 9.83 -14.84 -3.41
C ASP A 135 10.81 -14.27 -4.45
N LYS A 136 12.02 -14.84 -4.50
CA LYS A 136 13.10 -14.43 -5.43
C LYS A 136 12.75 -14.57 -6.91
N SER A 137 11.70 -15.32 -7.27
CA SER A 137 11.23 -15.41 -8.65
C SER A 137 10.42 -14.19 -9.08
N LEU A 138 9.92 -13.40 -8.14
CA LEU A 138 9.16 -12.17 -8.39
C LEU A 138 10.09 -10.98 -8.55
N THR A 139 10.70 -10.87 -9.73
CA THR A 139 11.55 -9.73 -10.09
C THR A 139 10.74 -8.45 -10.29
N ASP A 140 11.42 -7.29 -10.32
CA ASP A 140 10.80 -6.00 -10.61
C ASP A 140 9.97 -6.03 -11.90
N GLU A 141 10.42 -6.75 -12.93
CA GLU A 141 9.72 -6.90 -14.20
C GLU A 141 8.44 -7.72 -14.06
N VAL A 142 8.42 -8.76 -13.20
CA VAL A 142 7.22 -9.57 -12.96
C VAL A 142 6.13 -8.72 -12.32
N TRP A 143 6.48 -7.94 -11.30
CA TRP A 143 5.57 -7.00 -10.64
C TRP A 143 5.05 -5.95 -11.61
N THR A 144 5.98 -5.29 -12.31
CA THR A 144 5.67 -4.23 -13.27
C THR A 144 4.76 -4.73 -14.40
N LYS A 145 5.04 -5.93 -14.94
CA LYS A 145 4.21 -6.56 -15.98
C LYS A 145 2.80 -6.88 -15.49
N ALA A 146 2.65 -7.38 -14.26
CA ALA A 146 1.36 -7.70 -13.69
C ALA A 146 0.48 -6.44 -13.53
N VAL A 147 1.05 -5.35 -13.00
CA VAL A 147 0.36 -4.06 -12.87
C VAL A 147 0.05 -3.43 -14.23
N HIS A 148 0.96 -3.59 -15.22
CA HIS A 148 0.76 -3.05 -16.57
C HIS A 148 -0.42 -3.65 -17.35
N THR A 149 -1.04 -4.71 -16.85
CA THR A 149 -2.28 -5.24 -17.43
C THR A 149 -3.45 -4.24 -17.35
N SER A 150 -3.39 -3.27 -16.45
CA SER A 150 -4.45 -2.28 -16.22
C SER A 150 -3.96 -0.83 -16.03
N TYR A 151 -2.64 -0.61 -16.01
CA TYR A 151 -2.03 0.72 -15.86
C TYR A 151 -0.91 0.95 -16.88
N SER A 152 -0.87 2.10 -17.52
CA SER A 152 0.17 2.45 -18.51
C SER A 152 1.14 3.52 -18.03
N GLY A 153 0.96 4.03 -16.80
CA GLY A 153 1.81 5.09 -16.25
C GLY A 153 3.13 4.58 -15.67
N LYS A 154 3.88 5.50 -15.07
CA LYS A 154 5.20 5.19 -14.49
C LYS A 154 5.05 4.36 -13.21
N ILE A 155 5.80 3.26 -13.15
CA ILE A 155 5.89 2.37 -11.99
C ILE A 155 7.31 2.43 -11.43
N ILE A 156 7.43 2.44 -10.10
CA ILE A 156 8.67 2.20 -9.36
C ILE A 156 8.42 1.00 -8.45
N VAL A 157 9.25 -0.03 -8.56
CA VAL A 157 9.23 -1.15 -7.61
C VAL A 157 10.05 -0.74 -6.39
N GLY A 158 9.38 -0.60 -5.25
CA GLY A 158 10.00 -0.17 -4.00
C GLY A 158 11.05 -1.16 -3.49
N LYS A 159 12.09 -0.64 -2.84
CA LYS A 159 13.17 -1.41 -2.23
C LYS A 159 13.54 -0.78 -0.90
N ASP A 160 14.07 -1.57 0.01
CA ASP A 160 14.64 -1.06 1.25
C ASP A 160 15.67 0.04 0.95
N LEU A 161 15.59 1.12 1.72
CA LEU A 161 16.45 2.31 1.60
C LEU A 161 16.32 3.09 0.29
N LEU A 162 15.35 2.77 -0.58
CA LEU A 162 15.07 3.57 -1.77
C LEU A 162 14.65 4.99 -1.37
N GLN A 163 15.28 5.98 -1.98
CA GLN A 163 14.93 7.39 -1.82
C GLN A 163 14.35 7.93 -3.11
N ILE A 164 13.26 8.69 -2.99
CA ILE A 164 12.57 9.34 -4.10
C ILE A 164 12.47 10.82 -3.75
N ALA A 165 13.02 11.68 -4.60
CA ALA A 165 12.90 13.11 -4.44
C ALA A 165 11.47 13.58 -4.78
N LEU A 166 10.94 14.48 -3.96
CA LEU A 166 9.61 15.07 -4.13
C LEU A 166 9.63 16.22 -5.14
#